data_AF-A0A0K3B5B3-F1
#
_entry.id   AF-A0A0K3B5B3-F1
#
_cell.length_a   1.000
_cell.length_b   1.000
_cell.length_c   1.000
_cell.angle_alpha   90.00
_cell.angle_beta   90.00
_cell.angle_gamma   90.00
#
_symmetry.space_group_name_H-M   'P 1'
#
loop_
_entity.id
_entity.type
_entity.pdbx_description
1 polymer ?
#
loop_
_entity_poly.entity_id
_entity_poly.type
_entity_poly.pdbx_seq_one_letter_code
_entity_poly.pdbx_strand_id
1 'polypeptide(L)' 'MGFNVTCSPGKDATAGLVMVTPELPTLILYLDPVNLAIQLPAFPNGAQVLTRFCRELSREAARVADAIDGGDK' A
#
# COMPACT_ATOMS: atom_id res chain seq x y z
N MET A 1 6.85 -12.20 -13.93
CA MET A 1 8.08 -12.09 -13.10
C MET A 1 7.64 -11.53 -11.76
N GLY A 2 7.81 -12.27 -10.66
CA GLY A 2 7.54 -11.75 -9.31
C GLY A 2 8.77 -11.05 -8.77
N PHE A 3 8.63 -9.88 -8.18
CA PHE A 3 9.70 -9.21 -7.44
C PHE A 3 9.30 -9.14 -5.97
N ASN A 4 10.23 -9.45 -5.07
CA ASN A 4 10.04 -9.22 -3.64
C ASN A 4 10.49 -7.80 -3.31
N VAL A 5 9.66 -7.07 -2.58
CA VAL A 5 10.02 -5.76 -2.03
C VAL A 5 10.01 -5.90 -0.52
N THR A 6 11.18 -5.72 0.08
CA THR A 6 11.31 -5.52 1.53
C THR A 6 11.81 -4.10 1.74
N CYS A 7 11.12 -3.34 2.58
CA CYS A 7 11.45 -1.95 2.86
C CYS A 7 11.10 -1.62 4.31
N SER A 8 11.61 -0.48 4.79
CA SER A 8 11.33 0.03 6.13
C SER A 8 10.95 1.51 5.99
N PRO A 9 9.84 1.96 6.60
CA PRO A 9 9.45 3.37 6.55
C PRO A 9 10.48 4.24 7.28
N GLY A 10 10.92 5.32 6.65
CA GLY A 10 11.69 6.39 7.28
C GLY A 10 10.82 7.34 8.12
N LYS A 11 11.43 8.40 8.64
CA LYS A 11 10.79 9.30 9.61
C LYS A 11 9.58 10.05 9.05
N ASP A 12 9.61 10.36 7.75
CA ASP A 12 8.55 11.11 7.07
C ASP A 12 7.67 10.20 6.19
N ALA A 13 7.71 8.87 6.40
CA ALA A 13 6.96 7.92 5.60
C ALA A 13 5.44 8.12 5.74
N THR A 14 4.71 7.95 4.64
CA THR A 14 3.25 8.11 4.59
C THR A 14 2.63 7.28 3.46
N ALA A 15 1.33 6.99 3.58
CA ALA A 15 0.55 6.29 2.57
C ALA A 15 -0.62 7.17 2.11
N GLY A 16 -0.92 7.17 0.81
CA GLY A 16 -1.98 8.00 0.25
C GLY A 16 -2.56 7.49 -1.07
N LEU A 17 -3.75 7.98 -1.40
CA LEU A 17 -4.40 7.79 -2.69
C LEU A 17 -3.98 8.92 -3.64
N VAL A 18 -3.51 8.57 -4.84
CA VAL A 18 -3.24 9.50 -5.92
C VAL A 18 -4.01 9.07 -7.17
N MET A 19 -4.68 10.03 -7.80
CA MET A 19 -5.27 9.84 -9.13
C MET A 19 -4.23 10.23 -10.17
N VAL A 20 -3.60 9.26 -10.84
CA VAL A 20 -2.59 9.54 -11.89
C VAL A 20 -3.28 10.13 -13.13
N THR A 21 -4.48 9.63 -13.42
CA THR A 21 -5.47 10.22 -14.32
C THR A 21 -6.84 10.16 -13.62
N PRO A 22 -7.89 10.82 -14.14
CA PRO A 22 -9.23 10.73 -13.56
C PRO A 22 -9.76 9.30 -13.41
N GLU A 23 -9.32 8.34 -14.23
CA GLU A 23 -9.75 6.94 -14.16
C GLU A 23 -8.73 5.98 -13.51
N LEU A 24 -7.55 6.47 -13.10
CA LEU A 24 -6.46 5.61 -12.63
C LEU A 24 -6.09 5.89 -11.16
N PRO A 25 -6.84 5.31 -10.20
CA PRO A 25 -6.48 5.37 -8.80
C PRO A 25 -5.23 4.54 -8.52
N THR A 26 -4.30 5.11 -7.76
CA THR A 26 -3.04 4.47 -7.37
C THR A 26 -2.81 4.67 -5.87
N LEU A 27 -2.45 3.59 -5.17
CA LEU A 27 -1.94 3.70 -3.80
C LEU A 27 -0.45 4.00 -3.87
N ILE A 28 -0.04 5.11 -3.24
CA ILE A 28 1.36 5.50 -3.10
C ILE A 28 1.77 5.30 -1.65
N LEU A 29 2.89 4.61 -1.45
CA LEU A 29 3.63 4.57 -0.19
C LEU A 29 4.90 5.39 -0.39
N TYR A 30 4.98 6.53 0.27
CA TYR A 30 6.22 7.27 0.42
C TYR A 30 6.96 6.69 1.64
N LEU A 31 8.16 6.17 1.43
CA LEU A 31 8.93 5.48 2.46
C LEU A 31 10.11 6.29 2.98
N ASP A 32 10.28 7.53 2.48
CA ASP A 32 11.41 8.41 2.79
C ASP A 32 12.80 7.78 2.47
N PRO A 33 13.40 8.02 1.27
CA PRO A 33 12.94 8.88 0.17
C PRO A 33 12.27 8.10 -0.98
N VAL A 34 12.16 6.77 -0.88
CA VAL A 34 11.69 5.90 -1.98
C VAL A 34 10.17 5.83 -2.02
N ASN A 35 9.61 5.82 -3.24
CA ASN A 35 8.18 5.61 -3.46
C ASN A 35 7.91 4.18 -3.93
N LEU A 36 6.88 3.55 -3.36
CA LEU A 36 6.24 2.37 -3.91
C LEU A 36 4.84 2.75 -4.43
N ALA A 37 4.55 2.40 -5.68
CA ALA A 37 3.24 2.62 -6.29
C ALA A 37 2.57 1.27 -6.59
N ILE A 38 1.35 1.09 -6.11
CA ILE A 38 0.51 -0.06 -6.44
C ILE A 38 -0.57 0.41 -7.40
N GLN A 39 -0.45 0.00 -8.65
CA GLN A 39 -1.27 0.45 -9.77
C GLN A 39 -2.39 -0.53 -10.10
N LEU A 40 -3.38 -0.03 -10.85
CA LEU A 40 -4.43 -0.84 -11.44
C LEU A 40 -3.81 -1.94 -12.33
N PRO A 41 -4.09 -3.23 -12.05
CA PRO A 41 -3.60 -4.30 -12.91
C PRO A 41 -4.23 -4.24 -14.31
N ALA A 42 -3.40 -4.39 -15.35
CA ALA A 42 -3.81 -4.33 -16.75
C ALA A 42 -4.46 -5.63 -17.26
N PHE A 43 -5.48 -6.13 -16.55
CA PHE A 43 -6.27 -7.31 -16.94
C PHE A 43 -7.76 -7.13 -16.58
N PRO A 44 -8.69 -7.91 -17.19
CA PRO A 44 -10.12 -7.80 -16.90
C PRO A 44 -10.43 -8.00 -15.42
N ASN A 45 -11.25 -7.11 -14.85
CA ASN A 45 -11.56 -7.05 -13.42
C ASN A 45 -10.39 -6.63 -12.49
N GLY A 46 -9.32 -6.04 -13.04
CA GLY A 46 -8.19 -5.53 -12.24
C GLY A 46 -8.61 -4.52 -11.16
N ALA A 47 -9.67 -3.73 -11.40
CA ALA A 47 -10.19 -2.76 -10.43
C ALA A 47 -10.78 -3.44 -9.19
N GLN A 48 -11.54 -4.53 -9.36
CA GLN A 48 -12.08 -5.31 -8.24
C GLN A 48 -10.95 -5.97 -7.44
N VAL A 49 -9.92 -6.46 -8.13
CA VAL A 49 -8.73 -7.04 -7.49
C VAL A 49 -7.98 -5.98 -6.66
N LEU A 50 -7.71 -4.82 -7.24
CA LEU A 50 -7.05 -3.72 -6.52
C LEU A 50 -7.90 -3.25 -5.32
N THR A 51 -9.22 -3.13 -5.49
CA THR A 51 -10.15 -2.76 -4.42
C THR A 51 -10.09 -3.76 -3.26
N ARG A 52 -10.15 -5.05 -3.55
CA ARG A 52 -10.05 -6.12 -2.55
C ARG A 52 -8.69 -6.07 -1.86
N PHE A 53 -7.60 -5.98 -2.63
CA PHE A 53 -6.24 -5.92 -2.12
C PHE A 53 -6.03 -4.73 -1.17
N CYS A 54 -6.46 -3.51 -1.54
CA CYS A 54 -6.33 -2.33 -0.68
C CYS A 54 -7.10 -2.48 0.66
N ARG A 55 -8.27 -3.15 0.64
CA ARG A 55 -9.02 -3.44 1.87
C ARG A 55 -8.31 -4.45 2.77
N GLU A 56 -7.72 -5.50 2.19
CA GLU A 56 -6.91 -6.48 2.91
C GLU A 56 -5.64 -5.83 3.47
N LEU A 57 -4.94 -5.03 2.66
CA LEU A 57 -3.75 -4.28 3.07
C LEU A 57 -4.05 -3.35 4.24
N SER A 58 -5.12 -2.56 4.17
CA SER A 58 -5.52 -1.67 5.28
C SER A 58 -5.78 -2.44 6.58
N ARG A 59 -6.47 -3.58 6.50
CA ARG A 59 -6.74 -4.43 7.66
C ARG A 59 -5.47 -4.99 8.28
N GLU A 60 -4.60 -5.56 7.46
CA GLU A 60 -3.37 -6.20 7.95
C GLU A 60 -2.34 -5.16 8.42
N ALA A 61 -2.27 -3.99 7.79
CA ALA A 61 -1.45 -2.88 8.27
C ALA A 61 -1.89 -2.42 9.68
N ALA A 62 -3.20 -2.29 9.91
CA ALA A 62 -3.73 -1.98 11.24
C ALA A 62 -3.35 -3.05 12.27
N ARG A 63 -3.50 -4.34 11.92
CA ARG A 63 -3.12 -5.45 12.82
C ARG A 63 -1.62 -5.45 13.16
N VAL A 64 -0.75 -5.08 12.22
CA VAL A 64 0.69 -4.93 12.49
C VAL A 64 0.95 -3.79 13.47
N ALA A 65 0.29 -2.64 13.29
CA ALA A 65 0.40 -1.52 14.23
C ALA A 65 -0.07 -1.94 15.63
N ASP A 66 -1.24 -2.57 15.75
CA ASP A 66 -1.77 -3.08 17.01
C ASP A 66 -0.82 -4.07 17.71
N ALA A 67 -0.12 -4.92 16.93
CA ALA A 67 0.84 -5.88 17.48
C ALA A 67 2.14 -5.22 17.99
N ILE A 68 2.57 -4.13 17.34
CA ILE A 68 3.74 -3.35 17.77
C ILE A 68 3.38 -2.54 19.04
N ASP A 69 2.25 -1.84 19.02
CA ASP A 69 1.76 -1.05 20.17
C ASP A 69 1.42 -1.94 21.38
N GLY A 70 0.88 -3.13 21.13
CA GLY A 70 0.51 -4.11 22.15
C GLY A 70 1.69 -4.89 22.74
N GLY A 71 2.88 -4.80 22.14
CA GLY A 71 4.10 -5.47 22.61
C GLY A 71 4.87 -4.72 23.72
N ASP A 72 4.44 -3.50 24.06
CA ASP A 72 5.09 -2.60 25.02
C ASP A 72 4.38 -2.55 26.39
N LYS A 73 3.71 -3.65 26.79
CA LYS A 73 3.11 -3.83 28.12
C LYS A 73 3.81 -4.89 28.96
#